data_AF-A0A949LRI4-F1
#
_entry.id   AF-A0A949LRI4-F1
#
_cell.length_a   1.000
_cell.length_b   1.000
_cell.length_c   1.000
_cell.angle_alpha   90.00
_cell.angle_beta   90.00
_cell.angle_gamma   90.00
#
_symmetry.space_group_name_H-M   'P 1'
#
loop_
_entity.id
_entity.type
_entity.pdbx_description
1 polymer ?
#
loop_
_entity_poly.entity_id
_entity_poly.type
_entity_poly.pdbx_seq_one_letter_code
_entity_poly.pdbx_strand_id
1 'polypeptide(L)'
;MKRLLVSLLVALMLAPATTATADAPQLTVMTRNLYLGADVGVAMDLIPNLSAAAQFMWDQVKATDFNKRAPKLAAEVIAARPDVIGIQEATIWYCKKNAWSKKTEVFNFTKQFLAATKAQGQEYVLASKDGITALNTGYSIAAVPFVTMVNDPDTFQPLFGQDKAACGFEIADALAIRADLSDKLLAVGNSEYETTYTIIPTLMTIYRGYTWADIQIGKTPVRFVTTHLESLWDENEVPNAAKQAQQLIADLKNTKMPVVIMGDFNSDPRDPRIADDPNAGGQPTASAACPAGTSTCNAYLLMREAGFKDVGPNALDPINNTWGMNALLTGPDPDRLKYAQQMGNFAGYSDRLDYIFVGNGVLPIASQLVGALPPNNLNSDHAGVVSLLRINSDVTERSADLPEHAPFPISFWQWVGIGLAVLIIGIIVRKRFR
;
A
#
# COMPACT_ATOMS: atom_id res chain seq x y z
N MET A 1 -39.25 55.08 31.36
CA MET A 1 -38.91 54.33 30.13
C MET A 1 -37.48 54.56 29.66
N LYS A 2 -36.98 55.79 29.47
CA LYS A 2 -35.58 56.05 29.04
C LYS A 2 -34.49 55.47 29.96
N ARG A 3 -34.68 55.47 31.28
CA ARG A 3 -33.69 54.90 32.23
C ARG A 3 -33.64 53.37 32.23
N LEU A 4 -34.74 52.68 31.90
CA LEU A 4 -34.75 51.22 31.79
C LEU A 4 -34.07 50.73 30.49
N LEU A 5 -34.21 51.49 29.40
CA LEU A 5 -33.55 51.16 28.12
C LEU A 5 -32.03 51.29 28.18
N VAL A 6 -31.51 52.27 28.93
CA VAL A 6 -30.05 52.46 29.07
C VAL A 6 -29.43 51.34 29.92
N SER A 7 -30.10 50.90 30.98
CA SER A 7 -29.63 49.79 31.82
C SER A 7 -29.62 48.44 31.09
N LEU A 8 -30.57 48.21 30.18
CA LEU A 8 -30.63 46.99 29.38
C LEU A 8 -29.57 46.96 28.27
N LEU A 9 -29.23 48.11 27.68
CA LEU A 9 -28.16 48.22 26.68
C LEU A 9 -26.76 48.00 27.27
N VAL A 10 -26.52 48.51 28.49
CA VAL A 10 -25.23 48.30 29.19
C VAL A 10 -25.06 46.85 29.63
N ALA A 11 -26.14 46.18 30.03
CA ALA A 11 -26.10 44.76 30.39
C ALA A 11 -25.82 43.83 29.19
N LEU A 12 -26.25 44.20 27.96
CA LEU A 12 -25.91 43.44 26.75
C LEU A 12 -24.45 43.64 26.28
N MET A 13 -23.79 44.73 26.67
CA MET A 13 -22.37 44.98 26.33
C MET A 13 -21.38 44.31 27.30
N LEU A 14 -21.87 43.75 28.41
CA LEU A 14 -21.07 43.04 29.42
C LEU A 14 -21.22 41.51 29.34
N ALA A 15 -21.92 40.99 28.33
CA ALA A 15 -21.90 39.56 28.04
C ALA A 15 -20.50 39.17 27.56
N PRO A 16 -19.80 38.22 28.21
CA PRO A 16 -18.52 37.75 27.71
C PRO A 16 -18.74 37.19 26.31
N ALA A 17 -18.08 37.80 25.31
CA ALA A 17 -17.98 37.22 24.00
C ALA A 17 -17.23 35.89 24.16
N THR A 18 -17.96 34.77 24.22
CA THR A 18 -17.36 33.47 23.98
C THR A 18 -16.84 33.52 22.55
N THR A 19 -15.54 33.72 22.39
CA THR A 19 -14.87 33.48 21.11
C THR A 19 -15.23 32.05 20.72
N ALA A 20 -16.02 31.90 19.65
CA ALA A 20 -16.22 30.60 19.04
C ALA A 20 -14.86 30.16 18.51
N THR A 21 -14.12 29.39 19.31
CA THR A 21 -12.97 28.63 18.83
C THR A 21 -13.53 27.71 17.75
N ALA A 22 -13.16 27.97 16.49
CA ALA A 22 -13.49 27.07 15.40
C ALA A 22 -13.00 25.67 15.80
N ASP A 23 -13.90 24.69 15.76
CA ASP A 23 -13.53 23.32 16.12
C ASP A 23 -12.40 22.86 15.19
N ALA A 24 -11.40 22.19 15.77
CA ALA A 24 -10.21 21.78 15.03
C ALA A 24 -10.63 20.87 13.86
N PRO A 25 -10.12 21.08 12.63
CA PRO A 25 -10.52 20.30 11.47
C PRO A 25 -10.38 18.80 11.73
N GLN A 26 -11.40 18.03 11.34
CA GLN A 26 -11.39 16.58 11.39
C GLN A 26 -11.35 16.02 9.97
N LEU A 27 -10.69 14.87 9.82
CA LEU A 27 -10.64 14.15 8.55
C LEU A 27 -10.56 12.65 8.82
N THR A 28 -11.12 11.86 7.91
CA THR A 28 -11.06 10.41 7.95
C THR A 28 -9.98 9.93 6.98
N VAL A 29 -9.12 9.01 7.41
CA VAL A 29 -8.12 8.37 6.56
C VAL A 29 -8.29 6.86 6.54
N MET A 30 -7.87 6.23 5.46
CA MET A 30 -7.91 4.78 5.29
C MET A 30 -6.60 4.25 4.70
N THR A 31 -6.14 3.09 5.16
CA THR A 31 -5.14 2.29 4.45
C THR A 31 -5.77 0.99 3.97
N ARG A 32 -5.43 0.57 2.75
CA ARG A 32 -5.99 -0.65 2.14
C ARG A 32 -5.01 -1.29 1.16
N ASN A 33 -4.47 -2.45 1.53
CA ASN A 33 -3.87 -3.38 0.59
C ASN A 33 -4.97 -4.05 -0.26
N LEU A 34 -4.89 -3.91 -1.59
CA LEU A 34 -5.88 -4.43 -2.54
C LEU A 34 -5.69 -5.90 -2.90
N TYR A 35 -4.59 -6.51 -2.46
CA TYR A 35 -4.14 -7.85 -2.82
C TYR A 35 -3.97 -8.05 -4.32
N LEU A 36 -2.72 -8.28 -4.74
CA LEU A 36 -2.25 -8.46 -6.12
C LEU A 36 -2.95 -9.63 -6.82
N GLY A 37 -3.56 -10.53 -6.05
CA GLY A 37 -4.47 -11.57 -6.53
C GLY A 37 -3.83 -12.94 -6.66
N ALA A 38 -2.56 -13.10 -6.26
CA ALA A 38 -1.83 -14.36 -6.31
C ALA A 38 -0.74 -14.47 -5.24
N ASP A 39 -0.37 -15.70 -4.91
CA ASP A 39 0.77 -16.02 -4.06
C ASP A 39 2.10 -15.92 -4.83
N VAL A 40 2.91 -14.90 -4.50
CA VAL A 40 4.22 -14.70 -5.13
C VAL A 40 5.25 -15.71 -4.62
N GLY A 41 5.16 -16.13 -3.35
CA GLY A 41 6.10 -17.07 -2.75
C GLY A 41 6.07 -18.43 -3.44
N VAL A 42 4.87 -18.98 -3.64
CA VAL A 42 4.71 -20.26 -4.37
C VAL A 42 5.12 -20.13 -5.84
N ALA A 43 4.89 -18.97 -6.46
CA ALA A 43 5.35 -18.73 -7.83
C ALA A 43 6.89 -18.73 -7.94
N MET A 44 7.59 -18.29 -6.89
CA MET A 44 9.06 -18.31 -6.84
C MET A 44 9.62 -19.73 -6.77
N ASP A 45 8.94 -20.67 -6.10
CA ASP A 45 9.37 -22.08 -6.04
C ASP A 45 9.33 -22.80 -7.41
N LEU A 46 8.64 -22.22 -8.39
CA LEU A 46 8.55 -22.76 -9.76
C LEU A 46 9.70 -22.30 -10.66
N ILE A 47 10.59 -21.42 -10.18
CA ILE A 47 11.77 -20.94 -10.91
C ILE A 47 12.79 -22.09 -11.07
N PRO A 48 13.46 -22.22 -12.23
CA PRO A 48 13.56 -21.26 -13.34
C PRO A 48 12.45 -21.35 -14.39
N ASN A 49 11.38 -22.13 -14.18
CA ASN A 49 10.27 -22.22 -15.12
C ASN A 49 9.31 -21.02 -14.99
N LEU A 50 9.73 -19.89 -15.54
CA LEU A 50 8.99 -18.62 -15.50
C LEU A 50 7.60 -18.70 -16.17
N SER A 51 7.38 -19.62 -17.13
CA SER A 51 6.05 -19.80 -17.71
C SER A 51 5.12 -20.58 -16.77
N ALA A 52 5.63 -21.56 -16.02
CA ALA A 52 4.86 -22.20 -14.96
C ALA A 52 4.52 -21.24 -13.82
N ALA A 53 5.49 -20.42 -13.39
CA ALA A 53 5.26 -19.37 -12.39
C ALA A 53 4.20 -18.36 -12.88
N ALA A 54 4.33 -17.87 -14.11
CA ALA A 54 3.36 -16.94 -14.70
C ALA A 54 1.96 -17.55 -14.83
N GLN A 55 1.86 -18.81 -15.28
CA GLN A 55 0.58 -19.52 -15.37
C GLN A 55 -0.07 -19.67 -13.99
N PHE A 56 0.70 -20.11 -12.98
CA PHE A 56 0.21 -20.27 -11.61
C PHE A 56 -0.38 -18.97 -11.05
N MET A 57 0.36 -17.86 -11.16
CA MET A 57 -0.15 -16.58 -10.68
C MET A 57 -1.37 -16.12 -11.47
N TRP A 58 -1.38 -16.32 -12.79
CA TRP A 58 -2.50 -15.95 -13.64
C TRP A 58 -3.78 -16.70 -13.27
N ASP A 59 -3.68 -18.00 -13.01
CA ASP A 59 -4.81 -18.83 -12.61
C ASP A 59 -5.42 -18.32 -11.29
N GLN A 60 -4.59 -17.90 -10.33
CA GLN A 60 -5.08 -17.29 -9.08
C GLN A 60 -5.70 -15.90 -9.28
N VAL A 61 -5.11 -15.04 -10.12
CA VAL A 61 -5.67 -13.71 -10.42
C VAL A 61 -7.03 -13.84 -11.11
N LYS A 62 -7.17 -14.83 -12.01
CA LYS A 62 -8.44 -15.18 -12.64
C LYS A 62 -9.46 -15.73 -11.63
N ALA A 63 -9.03 -16.56 -10.69
CA ALA A 63 -9.90 -17.12 -9.67
C ALA A 63 -10.40 -16.06 -8.67
N THR A 64 -9.51 -15.15 -8.23
CA THR A 64 -9.83 -14.09 -7.28
C THR A 64 -10.59 -12.92 -7.94
N ASP A 65 -10.51 -12.77 -9.26
CA ASP A 65 -11.30 -11.89 -10.13
C ASP A 65 -11.52 -10.48 -9.57
N PHE A 66 -10.58 -9.58 -9.82
CA PHE A 66 -10.67 -8.20 -9.32
C PHE A 66 -11.92 -7.45 -9.77
N ASN A 67 -12.54 -7.81 -10.91
CA ASN A 67 -13.81 -7.19 -11.34
C ASN A 67 -14.94 -7.42 -10.31
N LYS A 68 -14.90 -8.56 -9.60
CA LYS A 68 -15.86 -8.88 -8.53
C LYS A 68 -15.45 -8.28 -7.18
N ARG A 69 -14.15 -8.07 -6.95
CA ARG A 69 -13.61 -7.51 -5.69
C ARG A 69 -13.71 -5.99 -5.65
N ALA A 70 -13.46 -5.30 -6.75
CA ALA A 70 -13.43 -3.84 -6.81
C ALA A 70 -14.73 -3.18 -6.29
N PRO A 71 -15.96 -3.64 -6.66
CA PRO A 71 -17.17 -3.10 -6.09
C PRO A 71 -17.32 -3.32 -4.59
N LYS A 72 -16.82 -4.44 -4.06
CA LYS A 72 -16.93 -4.73 -2.62
C LYS A 72 -15.92 -3.90 -1.80
N LEU A 73 -14.70 -3.76 -2.31
CA LEU A 73 -13.69 -2.85 -1.75
C LEU A 73 -14.15 -1.38 -1.83
N ALA A 74 -14.83 -1.00 -2.92
CA ALA A 74 -15.44 0.34 -3.00
C ALA A 74 -16.53 0.53 -1.95
N ALA A 75 -17.37 -0.47 -1.67
CA ALA A 75 -18.40 -0.38 -0.65
C ALA A 75 -17.82 -0.15 0.76
N GLU A 76 -16.66 -0.74 1.07
CA GLU A 76 -15.89 -0.45 2.30
C GLU A 76 -15.53 1.04 2.39
N VAL A 77 -15.02 1.61 1.30
CA VAL A 77 -14.70 3.05 1.21
C VAL A 77 -15.94 3.94 1.33
N ILE A 78 -17.02 3.60 0.64
CA ILE A 78 -18.26 4.40 0.67
C ILE A 78 -18.88 4.40 2.06
N ALA A 79 -18.83 3.29 2.78
CA ALA A 79 -19.32 3.21 4.15
C ALA A 79 -18.48 4.08 5.10
N ALA A 80 -17.16 4.08 4.93
CA ALA A 80 -16.25 4.76 5.83
C ALA A 80 -16.02 6.25 5.49
N ARG A 81 -16.22 6.63 4.22
CA ARG A 81 -16.05 7.99 3.66
C ARG A 81 -14.71 8.65 4.05
N PRO A 82 -13.55 8.00 3.79
CA PRO A 82 -12.27 8.64 3.98
C PRO A 82 -12.12 9.89 3.10
N ASP A 83 -11.40 10.88 3.61
CA ASP A 83 -10.90 12.01 2.83
C ASP A 83 -9.67 11.58 2.00
N VAL A 84 -8.82 10.71 2.57
CA VAL A 84 -7.58 10.22 1.96
C VAL A 84 -7.45 8.71 2.15
N ILE A 85 -7.00 8.01 1.10
CA ILE A 85 -6.80 6.56 1.08
C ILE A 85 -5.35 6.26 0.65
N GLY A 86 -4.58 5.62 1.52
CA GLY A 86 -3.35 4.92 1.14
C GLY A 86 -3.70 3.54 0.56
N ILE A 87 -3.29 3.28 -0.68
CA ILE A 87 -3.59 2.05 -1.42
C ILE A 87 -2.28 1.29 -1.62
N GLN A 88 -2.21 0.06 -1.13
CA GLN A 88 -1.08 -0.85 -1.38
C GLN A 88 -1.49 -1.91 -2.39
N GLU A 89 -0.50 -2.43 -3.12
CA GLU A 89 -0.70 -3.42 -4.18
C GLU A 89 -1.68 -2.95 -5.27
N ALA A 90 -1.54 -1.69 -5.67
CA ALA A 90 -2.19 -1.04 -6.81
C ALA A 90 -1.72 -1.66 -8.14
N THR A 91 -2.09 -2.92 -8.35
CA THR A 91 -1.48 -3.80 -9.34
C THR A 91 -2.11 -3.61 -10.72
N ILE A 92 -1.26 -3.62 -11.74
CA ILE A 92 -1.65 -3.70 -13.15
C ILE A 92 -1.15 -5.03 -13.71
N TRP A 93 -2.08 -5.92 -14.05
CA TRP A 93 -1.80 -7.13 -14.82
C TRP A 93 -1.94 -6.83 -16.30
N TYR A 94 -0.90 -7.13 -17.08
CA TYR A 94 -0.88 -6.87 -18.51
C TYR A 94 -0.30 -8.03 -19.30
N CYS A 95 -0.73 -8.15 -20.55
CA CYS A 95 -0.26 -9.18 -21.46
C CYS A 95 0.14 -8.61 -22.82
N LYS A 96 0.95 -9.40 -23.55
CA LYS A 96 1.40 -9.13 -24.92
C LYS A 96 1.10 -10.34 -25.80
N LYS A 97 0.44 -10.10 -26.93
CA LYS A 97 0.20 -11.10 -27.97
C LYS A 97 1.49 -11.70 -28.53
N ASN A 98 2.48 -10.86 -28.83
CA ASN A 98 3.82 -11.25 -29.30
C ASN A 98 4.85 -10.15 -29.00
N ALA A 99 6.12 -10.37 -29.38
CA ALA A 99 7.24 -9.46 -29.06
C ALA A 99 7.01 -8.01 -29.52
N TRP A 100 6.36 -7.83 -30.67
CA TRP A 100 6.13 -6.54 -31.33
C TRP A 100 4.80 -5.88 -30.93
N SER A 101 3.96 -6.58 -30.18
CA SER A 101 2.67 -6.06 -29.73
C SER A 101 2.85 -5.08 -28.57
N LYS A 102 1.94 -4.11 -28.45
CA LYS A 102 1.86 -3.24 -27.26
C LYS A 102 1.42 -4.06 -26.04
N LYS A 103 1.78 -3.59 -24.83
CA LYS A 103 1.18 -4.11 -23.59
C LYS A 103 -0.31 -3.79 -23.59
N THR A 104 -1.13 -4.77 -23.21
CA THR A 104 -2.58 -4.59 -23.00
C THR A 104 -2.85 -4.84 -21.53
N GLU A 105 -3.34 -3.82 -20.82
CA GLU A 105 -3.84 -3.97 -19.44
C GLU A 105 -5.04 -4.92 -19.45
N VAL A 106 -4.98 -6.00 -18.70
CA VAL A 106 -6.09 -6.95 -18.53
C VAL A 106 -6.81 -6.67 -17.22
N PHE A 107 -6.06 -6.45 -16.14
CA PHE A 107 -6.59 -5.90 -14.91
C PHE A 107 -5.79 -4.68 -14.49
N ASN A 108 -6.48 -3.65 -14.02
CA ASN A 108 -5.89 -2.44 -13.47
C ASN A 108 -6.64 -2.13 -12.19
N PHE A 109 -6.07 -2.54 -11.06
CA PHE A 109 -6.79 -2.59 -9.80
C PHE A 109 -7.17 -1.18 -9.34
N THR A 110 -6.25 -0.23 -9.47
CA THR A 110 -6.50 1.18 -9.14
C THR A 110 -7.61 1.78 -9.99
N LYS A 111 -7.56 1.63 -11.33
CA LYS A 111 -8.62 2.16 -12.21
C LYS A 111 -9.98 1.53 -11.89
N GLN A 112 -10.02 0.21 -11.71
CA GLN A 112 -11.27 -0.50 -11.39
C GLN A 112 -11.82 -0.11 -10.02
N PHE A 113 -10.97 0.02 -9.02
CA PHE A 113 -11.33 0.45 -7.66
C PHE A 113 -11.88 1.88 -7.66
N LEU A 114 -11.19 2.84 -8.27
CA LEU A 114 -11.64 4.23 -8.35
C LEU A 114 -12.91 4.40 -9.21
N ALA A 115 -13.05 3.61 -10.28
CA ALA A 115 -14.28 3.57 -11.05
C ALA A 115 -15.45 3.03 -10.22
N ALA A 116 -15.20 1.99 -9.41
CA ALA A 116 -16.21 1.40 -8.54
C ALA A 116 -16.65 2.34 -7.41
N THR A 117 -15.74 3.11 -6.80
CA THR A 117 -16.12 4.13 -5.80
C THR A 117 -17.00 5.21 -6.43
N LYS A 118 -16.60 5.73 -7.60
CA LYS A 118 -17.42 6.69 -8.37
C LYS A 118 -18.80 6.14 -8.70
N ALA A 119 -18.88 4.90 -9.20
CA ALA A 119 -20.14 4.24 -9.53
C ALA A 119 -21.06 4.05 -8.31
N GLN A 120 -20.50 3.95 -7.11
CA GLN A 120 -21.24 3.80 -5.86
C GLN A 120 -21.51 5.11 -5.11
N GLY A 121 -21.15 6.26 -5.70
CA GLY A 121 -21.62 7.57 -5.26
C GLY A 121 -20.57 8.49 -4.64
N GLN A 122 -19.29 8.09 -4.58
CA GLN A 122 -18.22 9.02 -4.20
C GLN A 122 -17.02 8.86 -5.12
N GLU A 123 -16.70 9.90 -5.87
CA GLU A 123 -15.51 9.92 -6.71
C GLU A 123 -14.25 10.13 -5.85
N TYR A 124 -13.28 9.25 -6.06
CA TYR A 124 -11.91 9.38 -5.59
C TYR A 124 -10.99 9.42 -6.79
N VAL A 125 -9.92 10.19 -6.69
CA VAL A 125 -8.89 10.33 -7.72
C VAL A 125 -7.52 10.12 -7.09
N LEU A 126 -6.54 9.69 -7.87
CA LEU A 126 -5.16 9.74 -7.40
C LEU A 126 -4.77 11.20 -7.17
N ALA A 127 -4.06 11.47 -6.08
CA ALA A 127 -3.54 12.81 -5.83
C ALA A 127 -2.55 13.16 -6.95
N SER A 128 -2.85 14.20 -7.71
CA SER A 128 -2.02 14.65 -8.82
C SER A 128 -1.90 16.16 -8.81
N LYS A 129 -0.67 16.67 -8.93
CA LYS A 129 -0.39 18.11 -9.02
C LYS A 129 0.87 18.34 -9.84
N ASP A 130 0.87 19.37 -10.66
CA ASP A 130 2.04 19.81 -11.45
C ASP A 130 2.68 18.69 -12.29
N GLY A 131 1.85 17.80 -12.85
CA GLY A 131 2.29 16.68 -13.68
C GLY A 131 2.78 15.45 -12.91
N ILE A 132 2.83 15.51 -11.58
CA ILE A 132 3.20 14.39 -10.70
C ILE A 132 1.93 13.74 -10.16
N THR A 133 1.89 12.41 -10.16
CA THR A 133 0.82 11.62 -9.54
C THR A 133 1.41 10.81 -8.40
N ALA A 134 0.65 10.72 -7.30
CA ALA A 134 1.02 9.95 -6.12
C ALA A 134 0.85 8.45 -6.38
N LEU A 135 1.81 7.85 -7.09
CA LEU A 135 1.83 6.47 -7.53
C LEU A 135 3.29 6.02 -7.65
N ASN A 136 3.77 5.25 -6.68
CA ASN A 136 5.12 4.72 -6.67
C ASN A 136 5.12 3.25 -7.13
N THR A 137 5.65 2.96 -8.32
CA THR A 137 5.79 1.59 -8.84
C THR A 137 7.10 0.99 -8.36
N GLY A 138 7.04 0.11 -7.37
CA GLY A 138 8.23 -0.51 -6.77
C GLY A 138 8.70 -1.79 -7.45
N TYR A 139 7.80 -2.51 -8.13
CA TYR A 139 8.15 -3.82 -8.70
C TYR A 139 7.43 -4.12 -10.00
N SER A 140 8.11 -4.83 -10.91
CA SER A 140 7.49 -5.32 -12.14
C SER A 140 8.08 -6.62 -12.63
N ILE A 141 7.20 -7.50 -13.11
CA ILE A 141 7.55 -8.64 -13.94
C ILE A 141 7.13 -8.32 -15.36
N ALA A 142 8.10 -8.32 -16.27
CA ALA A 142 7.84 -8.03 -17.67
C ALA A 142 7.10 -9.19 -18.36
N ALA A 143 6.11 -8.85 -19.18
CA ALA A 143 5.53 -9.77 -20.15
C ALA A 143 6.52 -10.06 -21.28
N VAL A 144 7.34 -11.10 -21.13
CA VAL A 144 8.36 -11.53 -22.08
C VAL A 144 7.87 -12.76 -22.87
N PRO A 145 7.62 -12.64 -24.19
CA PRO A 145 7.24 -13.78 -25.04
C PRO A 145 8.21 -14.95 -24.93
N PHE A 146 7.66 -16.16 -24.96
CA PHE A 146 8.35 -17.43 -24.76
C PHE A 146 8.90 -17.68 -23.35
N VAL A 147 8.89 -16.68 -22.46
CA VAL A 147 9.43 -16.80 -21.09
C VAL A 147 8.32 -16.79 -20.04
N THR A 148 7.32 -15.93 -20.20
CA THR A 148 6.20 -15.72 -19.26
C THR A 148 4.86 -16.08 -19.91
N MET A 149 4.85 -17.19 -20.64
CA MET A 149 3.69 -17.59 -21.44
C MET A 149 2.60 -18.17 -20.56
N VAL A 150 1.38 -17.65 -20.74
CA VAL A 150 0.16 -18.08 -20.08
C VAL A 150 -0.82 -18.60 -21.15
N ASN A 151 -1.61 -19.60 -20.79
CA ASN A 151 -2.71 -20.16 -21.57
C ASN A 151 -4.04 -19.86 -20.87
N ASP A 152 -4.86 -19.01 -21.50
CA ASP A 152 -6.21 -18.64 -21.03
C ASP A 152 -7.04 -18.22 -22.25
N PRO A 153 -7.62 -19.19 -22.98
CA PRO A 153 -8.42 -18.92 -24.18
C PRO A 153 -9.57 -17.94 -23.93
N ASP A 154 -10.24 -18.03 -22.77
CA ASP A 154 -11.40 -17.20 -22.43
C ASP A 154 -11.03 -15.72 -22.37
N THR A 155 -9.84 -15.40 -21.84
CA THR A 155 -9.35 -14.02 -21.80
C THR A 155 -8.66 -13.61 -23.10
N PHE A 156 -7.87 -14.50 -23.71
CA PHE A 156 -6.95 -14.12 -24.79
C PHE A 156 -7.56 -14.21 -26.19
N GLN A 157 -8.60 -15.03 -26.41
CA GLN A 157 -9.30 -15.03 -27.70
C GLN A 157 -9.97 -13.66 -27.98
N PRO A 158 -10.73 -13.05 -27.06
CA PRO A 158 -11.31 -11.72 -27.28
C PRO A 158 -10.28 -10.61 -27.45
N LEU A 159 -9.15 -10.68 -26.73
CA LEU A 159 -8.13 -9.63 -26.73
C LEU A 159 -7.14 -9.75 -27.90
N PHE A 160 -6.76 -10.98 -28.26
CA PHE A 160 -5.61 -11.24 -29.13
C PHE A 160 -5.91 -12.21 -30.28
N GLY A 161 -7.05 -12.93 -30.26
CA GLY A 161 -7.39 -13.96 -31.23
C GLY A 161 -6.47 -15.19 -31.16
N GLN A 162 -6.00 -15.54 -29.97
CA GLN A 162 -5.15 -16.72 -29.72
C GLN A 162 -5.29 -17.19 -28.26
N ASP A 163 -4.96 -18.45 -28.00
CA ASP A 163 -5.15 -19.09 -26.68
C ASP A 163 -4.11 -18.70 -25.63
N LYS A 164 -2.97 -18.16 -26.08
CA LYS A 164 -1.80 -17.90 -25.22
C LYS A 164 -1.28 -16.49 -25.37
N ALA A 165 -0.78 -15.90 -24.31
CA ALA A 165 -0.10 -14.61 -24.33
C ALA A 165 1.05 -14.59 -23.32
N ALA A 166 2.02 -13.70 -23.52
CA ALA A 166 3.00 -13.42 -22.47
C ALA A 166 2.37 -12.46 -21.47
N CYS A 167 2.43 -12.74 -20.18
CA CYS A 167 1.81 -11.89 -19.15
C CYS A 167 2.82 -11.49 -18.09
N GLY A 168 2.55 -10.36 -17.46
CA GLY A 168 3.37 -9.78 -16.40
C GLY A 168 2.53 -8.80 -15.61
N PHE A 169 3.16 -8.15 -14.63
CA PHE A 169 2.49 -7.19 -13.78
C PHE A 169 3.42 -6.08 -13.31
N GLU A 170 2.82 -4.98 -12.89
CA GLU A 170 3.45 -3.86 -12.20
C GLU A 170 2.71 -3.68 -10.87
N ILE A 171 3.44 -3.66 -9.75
CA ILE A 171 2.90 -3.40 -8.41
C ILE A 171 3.33 -2.01 -7.99
N ALA A 172 2.36 -1.23 -7.54
CA ALA A 172 2.56 0.13 -7.05
C ALA A 172 1.86 0.35 -5.72
N ASP A 173 2.20 1.46 -5.06
CA ASP A 173 1.45 2.05 -3.97
C ASP A 173 0.96 3.42 -4.39
N ALA A 174 -0.28 3.75 -4.04
CA ALA A 174 -0.96 4.93 -4.55
C ALA A 174 -1.69 5.69 -3.44
N LEU A 175 -1.72 7.02 -3.55
CA LEU A 175 -2.49 7.86 -2.65
C LEU A 175 -3.69 8.43 -3.39
N ALA A 176 -4.88 7.98 -3.00
CA ALA A 176 -6.13 8.50 -3.51
C ALA A 176 -6.77 9.50 -2.54
N ILE A 177 -7.42 10.51 -3.07
CA ILE A 177 -8.14 11.53 -2.32
C ILE A 177 -9.57 11.61 -2.82
N ARG A 178 -10.48 12.07 -1.95
CA ARG A 178 -11.82 12.44 -2.40
C ARG A 178 -11.69 13.56 -3.44
N ALA A 179 -12.44 13.47 -4.55
CA ALA A 179 -12.23 14.34 -5.71
C ALA A 179 -12.39 15.84 -5.41
N ASP A 180 -13.23 16.20 -4.44
CA ASP A 180 -13.44 17.58 -3.95
C ASP A 180 -12.24 18.16 -3.17
N LEU A 181 -11.22 17.36 -2.87
CA LEU A 181 -9.96 17.81 -2.27
C LEU A 181 -8.89 18.13 -3.29
N SER A 182 -9.12 17.89 -4.59
CA SER A 182 -8.12 18.09 -5.64
C SER A 182 -7.61 19.54 -5.70
N ASP A 183 -8.50 20.52 -5.54
CA ASP A 183 -8.15 21.95 -5.53
C ASP A 183 -7.38 22.38 -4.26
N LYS A 184 -7.33 21.50 -3.25
CA LYS A 184 -6.59 21.72 -2.00
C LYS A 184 -5.21 21.08 -2.00
N LEU A 185 -4.85 20.32 -3.04
CA LEU A 185 -3.49 19.78 -3.18
C LEU A 185 -2.49 20.92 -3.31
N LEU A 186 -1.45 20.87 -2.48
CA LEU A 186 -0.36 21.83 -2.45
C LEU A 186 0.88 21.30 -3.15
N ALA A 187 1.17 20.00 -2.99
CA ALA A 187 2.29 19.31 -3.62
C ALA A 187 2.05 17.80 -3.61
N VAL A 188 2.71 17.09 -4.52
CA VAL A 188 2.67 15.64 -4.65
C VAL A 188 4.07 15.16 -5.02
N GLY A 189 4.50 14.02 -4.47
CA GLY A 189 5.80 13.44 -4.79
C GLY A 189 5.83 11.92 -4.61
N ASN A 190 6.86 11.31 -5.16
CA ASN A 190 7.22 9.91 -4.98
C ASN A 190 8.67 9.85 -4.55
N SER A 191 9.04 8.84 -3.75
CA SER A 191 10.43 8.60 -3.38
C SER A 191 10.67 7.12 -3.15
N GLU A 192 11.92 6.70 -3.23
CA GLU A 192 12.35 5.31 -3.20
C GLU A 192 13.21 5.02 -1.98
N TYR A 193 13.13 3.78 -1.50
CA TYR A 193 14.08 3.33 -0.49
C TYR A 193 15.38 2.86 -1.14
N GLU A 194 16.52 3.19 -0.52
CA GLU A 194 17.84 2.77 -0.96
C GLU A 194 18.02 1.25 -0.82
N THR A 195 17.38 0.66 0.21
CA THR A 195 17.43 -0.78 0.46
C THR A 195 16.46 -1.53 -0.45
N THR A 196 17.01 -2.50 -1.19
CA THR A 196 16.28 -3.39 -2.10
C THR A 196 16.40 -4.84 -1.66
N TYR A 197 15.42 -5.69 -1.99
CA TYR A 197 15.53 -7.14 -1.83
C TYR A 197 15.82 -7.80 -3.17
N THR A 198 16.77 -8.74 -3.22
CA THR A 198 17.13 -9.40 -4.47
C THR A 198 16.89 -10.91 -4.38
N ILE A 199 15.86 -11.38 -5.06
CA ILE A 199 15.48 -12.80 -5.12
C ILE A 199 16.48 -13.58 -5.97
N ILE A 200 16.75 -13.07 -7.19
CA ILE A 200 17.78 -13.61 -8.07
C ILE A 200 18.72 -12.45 -8.38
N PRO A 201 20.01 -12.54 -7.98
CA PRO A 201 21.00 -11.51 -8.24
C PRO A 201 20.88 -10.95 -9.66
N THR A 202 20.68 -9.64 -9.76
CA THR A 202 20.49 -8.86 -11.01
C THR A 202 19.22 -9.12 -11.81
N LEU A 203 18.51 -10.25 -11.64
CA LEU A 203 17.36 -10.64 -12.46
C LEU A 203 16.00 -10.26 -11.86
N MET A 204 15.87 -10.36 -10.54
CA MET A 204 14.63 -10.10 -9.81
C MET A 204 14.95 -9.34 -8.53
N THR A 205 14.99 -8.02 -8.64
CA THR A 205 15.17 -7.11 -7.50
C THR A 205 13.85 -6.39 -7.24
N ILE A 206 13.38 -6.47 -6.00
CA ILE A 206 12.23 -5.75 -5.48
C ILE A 206 12.70 -4.41 -4.95
N TYR A 207 12.10 -3.35 -5.45
CA TYR A 207 12.26 -2.01 -4.95
C TYR A 207 10.98 -1.63 -4.23
N ARG A 208 11.11 -0.83 -3.19
CA ARG A 208 10.00 -0.29 -2.43
C ARG A 208 10.21 1.22 -2.33
N GLY A 209 9.14 1.93 -2.02
CA GLY A 209 9.19 3.36 -1.86
C GLY A 209 7.97 3.86 -1.12
N TYR A 210 7.73 5.15 -1.27
CA TYR A 210 6.53 5.78 -0.76
C TYR A 210 6.08 6.88 -1.70
N THR A 211 4.81 7.20 -1.60
CA THR A 211 4.23 8.35 -2.27
C THR A 211 3.55 9.26 -1.27
N TRP A 212 3.55 10.56 -1.54
CA TRP A 212 3.05 11.55 -0.60
C TRP A 212 2.30 12.67 -1.31
N ALA A 213 1.36 13.27 -0.58
CA ALA A 213 0.61 14.44 -0.99
C ALA A 213 0.45 15.38 0.18
N ASP A 214 0.68 16.67 -0.06
CA ASP A 214 0.39 17.74 0.89
C ASP A 214 -0.96 18.36 0.55
N ILE A 215 -1.89 18.35 1.49
CA ILE A 215 -3.27 18.82 1.29
C ILE A 215 -3.55 19.94 2.29
N GLN A 216 -4.16 21.02 1.82
CA GLN A 216 -4.62 22.12 2.67
C GLN A 216 -5.88 21.70 3.46
N ILE A 217 -5.77 21.57 4.79
CA ILE A 217 -6.89 21.24 5.69
C ILE A 217 -7.18 22.43 6.60
N GLY A 218 -8.25 23.16 6.31
CA GLY A 218 -8.49 24.46 6.94
C GLY A 218 -7.33 25.41 6.63
N LYS A 219 -6.67 25.93 7.66
CA LYS A 219 -5.47 26.79 7.52
C LYS A 219 -4.15 26.02 7.58
N THR A 220 -4.20 24.72 7.80
CA THR A 220 -3.03 23.89 8.10
C THR A 220 -2.72 22.95 6.93
N PRO A 221 -1.53 23.01 6.32
CA PRO A 221 -1.09 21.98 5.39
C PRO A 221 -0.85 20.67 6.14
N VAL A 222 -1.28 19.54 5.59
CA VAL A 222 -1.09 18.21 6.17
C VAL A 222 -0.41 17.32 5.14
N ARG A 223 0.68 16.64 5.53
CA ARG A 223 1.38 15.65 4.71
C ARG A 223 0.76 14.28 4.91
N PHE A 224 0.30 13.68 3.83
CA PHE A 224 -0.14 12.30 3.79
C PHE A 224 0.91 11.47 3.05
N VAL A 225 1.32 10.36 3.63
CA VAL A 225 2.30 9.43 3.05
C VAL A 225 1.67 8.05 3.00
N THR A 226 1.92 7.32 1.92
CA THR A 226 1.63 5.88 1.88
C THR A 226 2.80 5.07 1.35
N THR A 227 2.98 3.88 1.92
CA THR A 227 4.11 2.99 1.64
C THR A 227 3.70 1.53 1.83
N HIS A 228 4.42 0.63 1.16
CA HIS A 228 4.37 -0.81 1.39
C HIS A 228 5.81 -1.28 1.59
N LEU A 229 6.16 -1.66 2.82
CA LEU A 229 7.52 -2.09 3.16
C LEU A 229 7.77 -3.53 2.71
N GLU A 230 9.03 -3.92 2.58
CA GLU A 230 9.40 -5.24 2.07
C GLU A 230 8.99 -6.38 3.01
N SER A 231 8.31 -7.40 2.46
CA SER A 231 7.87 -8.58 3.21
C SER A 231 8.93 -9.68 3.29
N LEU A 232 9.81 -9.78 2.30
CA LEU A 232 10.88 -10.77 2.28
C LEU A 232 12.01 -10.36 3.23
N TRP A 233 12.52 -11.36 3.95
CA TRP A 233 13.60 -11.20 4.93
C TRP A 233 14.53 -12.41 4.89
N ASP A 234 15.77 -12.19 5.29
CA ASP A 234 16.80 -13.22 5.36
C ASP A 234 17.10 -13.55 6.83
N GLU A 235 17.31 -14.82 7.13
CA GLU A 235 17.62 -15.27 8.49
C GLU A 235 18.91 -14.63 9.00
N ASN A 236 18.90 -14.19 10.26
CA ASN A 236 20.05 -13.54 10.92
C ASN A 236 20.54 -12.25 10.24
N GLU A 237 19.65 -11.56 9.52
CA GLU A 237 19.88 -10.22 8.97
C GLU A 237 18.80 -9.25 9.46
N VAL A 238 19.11 -7.94 9.46
CA VAL A 238 18.10 -6.90 9.72
C VAL A 238 17.12 -6.87 8.54
N PRO A 239 15.80 -7.08 8.77
CA PRO A 239 14.79 -7.08 7.71
C PRO A 239 14.81 -5.77 6.91
N ASN A 240 14.58 -5.89 5.60
CA ASN A 240 14.57 -4.72 4.74
C ASN A 240 13.45 -3.73 5.11
N ALA A 241 12.29 -4.21 5.58
CA ALA A 241 11.25 -3.33 6.13
C ALA A 241 11.76 -2.41 7.26
N ALA A 242 12.60 -2.91 8.17
CA ALA A 242 13.16 -2.09 9.26
C ALA A 242 14.11 -1.01 8.73
N LYS A 243 14.97 -1.35 7.77
CA LYS A 243 15.88 -0.38 7.10
C LYS A 243 15.09 0.69 6.32
N GLN A 244 14.04 0.27 5.61
CA GLN A 244 13.15 1.16 4.86
C GLN A 244 12.38 2.11 5.81
N ALA A 245 11.88 1.60 6.94
CA ALA A 245 11.24 2.44 7.95
C ALA A 245 12.21 3.48 8.55
N GLN A 246 13.47 3.11 8.82
CA GLN A 246 14.49 4.06 9.26
C GLN A 246 14.73 5.18 8.25
N GLN A 247 14.77 4.86 6.95
CA GLN A 247 14.88 5.87 5.90
C GLN A 247 13.65 6.77 5.86
N LEU A 248 12.43 6.22 5.93
CA LEU A 248 11.20 7.01 5.98
C LEU A 248 11.20 7.99 7.17
N ILE A 249 11.63 7.53 8.35
CA ILE A 249 11.79 8.36 9.55
C ILE A 249 12.80 9.49 9.29
N ALA A 250 13.94 9.18 8.66
CA ALA A 250 14.97 10.15 8.35
C ALA A 250 14.48 11.21 7.36
N ASP A 251 13.79 10.79 6.30
CA ASP A 251 13.20 11.67 5.28
C ASP A 251 12.15 12.62 5.90
N LEU A 252 11.36 12.13 6.86
CA LEU A 252 10.33 12.92 7.53
C LEU A 252 10.84 13.84 8.65
N LYS A 253 12.08 13.67 9.12
CA LYS A 253 12.64 14.35 10.31
C LYS A 253 12.50 15.87 10.32
N ASN A 254 12.57 16.49 9.14
CA ASN A 254 12.49 17.94 8.99
C ASN A 254 11.06 18.45 8.72
N THR A 255 10.09 17.57 8.55
CA THR A 255 8.68 17.94 8.37
C THR A 255 8.13 18.50 9.68
N LYS A 256 7.62 19.74 9.66
CA LYS A 256 7.06 20.44 10.82
C LYS A 256 5.54 20.50 10.82
N MET A 257 4.94 20.43 9.63
CA MET A 257 3.50 20.35 9.49
C MET A 257 2.96 18.97 9.92
N PRO A 258 1.67 18.85 10.28
CA PRO A 258 1.00 17.58 10.54
C PRO A 258 1.32 16.48 9.53
N VAL A 259 1.55 15.25 10.02
CA VAL A 259 1.89 14.09 9.20
C VAL A 259 0.97 12.92 9.50
N VAL A 260 0.48 12.25 8.45
CA VAL A 260 -0.25 10.99 8.48
C VAL A 260 0.45 10.01 7.54
N ILE A 261 0.86 8.85 8.05
CA ILE A 261 1.54 7.79 7.29
C ILE A 261 0.65 6.55 7.32
N MET A 262 0.33 5.99 6.16
CA MET A 262 -0.65 4.91 6.00
C MET A 262 -0.03 3.80 5.18
N GLY A 263 -0.05 2.56 5.63
CA GLY A 263 0.54 1.51 4.80
C GLY A 263 0.51 0.12 5.39
N ASP A 264 0.99 -0.80 4.56
CA ASP A 264 1.38 -2.14 4.94
C ASP A 264 2.87 -2.11 5.29
N PHE A 265 3.18 -2.29 6.58
CA PHE A 265 4.55 -2.22 7.07
C PHE A 265 5.24 -3.58 7.06
N ASN A 266 4.54 -4.67 6.70
CA ASN A 266 5.05 -6.03 6.77
C ASN A 266 5.85 -6.31 8.06
N SER A 267 5.33 -5.81 9.18
CA SER A 267 5.99 -5.90 10.47
C SER A 267 4.94 -5.95 11.57
N ASP A 268 4.81 -7.12 12.18
CA ASP A 268 3.94 -7.33 13.32
C ASP A 268 4.62 -6.81 14.60
N PRO A 269 3.91 -6.24 15.58
CA PRO A 269 4.53 -5.71 16.79
C PRO A 269 5.26 -6.77 17.65
N ARG A 270 4.99 -8.05 17.40
CA ARG A 270 5.65 -9.19 18.06
C ARG A 270 6.98 -9.58 17.41
N ASP A 271 7.31 -8.99 16.25
CA ASP A 271 8.53 -9.34 15.53
C ASP A 271 9.77 -8.63 16.14
N PRO A 272 10.96 -9.23 16.06
CA PRO A 272 11.20 -10.58 15.58
C PRO A 272 10.67 -11.63 16.56
N ARG A 273 10.02 -12.68 16.05
CA ARG A 273 9.41 -13.75 16.86
C ARG A 273 10.47 -14.48 17.65
N ILE A 274 10.24 -14.65 18.95
CA ILE A 274 11.12 -15.47 19.78
C ILE A 274 11.10 -16.91 19.29
N ALA A 275 12.19 -17.64 19.53
CA ALA A 275 12.22 -19.08 19.30
C ALA A 275 11.07 -19.75 20.07
N ASP A 276 10.39 -20.69 19.40
CA ASP A 276 9.21 -21.43 19.88
C ASP A 276 7.86 -20.69 19.86
N ASP A 277 7.80 -19.39 19.55
CA ASP A 277 6.53 -18.72 19.28
C ASP A 277 5.96 -19.21 17.94
N PRO A 278 4.65 -19.55 17.87
CA PRO A 278 4.05 -19.92 16.59
C PRO A 278 4.13 -18.74 15.61
N ASN A 279 4.62 -19.03 14.41
CA ASN A 279 4.85 -18.05 13.37
C ASN A 279 4.16 -18.46 12.07
N ALA A 280 2.83 -18.58 12.10
CA ALA A 280 2.03 -18.98 10.94
C ALA A 280 2.14 -17.98 9.77
N GLY A 281 2.50 -16.73 10.07
CA GLY A 281 2.74 -15.68 9.08
C GLY A 281 4.13 -15.67 8.45
N GLY A 282 5.07 -16.51 8.93
CA GLY A 282 6.44 -16.52 8.43
C GLY A 282 7.19 -15.19 8.62
N GLN A 283 6.84 -14.43 9.65
CA GLN A 283 7.45 -13.14 9.99
C GLN A 283 8.90 -13.30 10.50
N PRO A 284 9.72 -12.23 10.54
CA PRO A 284 11.10 -12.30 11.02
C PRO A 284 11.24 -12.99 12.37
N THR A 285 12.23 -13.87 12.53
CA THR A 285 12.53 -14.58 13.78
C THR A 285 13.77 -14.03 14.48
N ALA A 286 13.80 -14.21 15.80
CA ALA A 286 14.87 -13.70 16.63
C ALA A 286 16.19 -14.41 16.33
N SER A 287 17.27 -13.62 16.25
CA SER A 287 18.60 -14.06 15.88
C SER A 287 19.67 -13.21 16.57
N ALA A 288 20.95 -13.46 16.29
CA ALA A 288 22.03 -12.64 16.84
C ALA A 288 22.01 -11.21 16.27
N ALA A 289 21.69 -11.05 14.99
CA ALA A 289 21.53 -9.74 14.35
C ALA A 289 20.20 -9.06 14.70
N CYS A 290 19.16 -9.84 15.00
CA CYS A 290 17.83 -9.36 15.38
C CYS A 290 17.36 -9.96 16.71
N PRO A 291 17.86 -9.47 17.86
CA PRO A 291 17.42 -9.96 19.15
C PRO A 291 15.94 -9.62 19.40
N ALA A 292 15.22 -10.55 20.02
CA ALA A 292 13.84 -10.33 20.45
C ALA A 292 13.73 -9.15 21.42
N GLY A 293 12.58 -8.45 21.36
CA GLY A 293 12.29 -7.31 22.22
C GLY A 293 13.06 -6.03 21.87
N THR A 294 13.74 -5.99 20.72
CA THR A 294 14.40 -4.79 20.20
C THR A 294 13.63 -4.22 19.02
N SER A 295 13.68 -2.89 18.84
CA SER A 295 13.09 -2.22 17.68
C SER A 295 13.92 -2.35 16.41
N THR A 296 15.21 -2.65 16.52
CA THR A 296 16.19 -2.66 15.42
C THR A 296 15.71 -3.40 14.17
N CYS A 297 14.90 -4.46 14.34
CA CYS A 297 14.41 -5.31 13.26
C CYS A 297 12.89 -5.25 13.03
N ASN A 298 12.22 -4.26 13.63
CA ASN A 298 10.77 -4.14 13.58
C ASN A 298 10.38 -2.73 13.12
N ALA A 299 9.83 -2.63 11.92
CA ALA A 299 9.42 -1.36 11.32
C ALA A 299 8.35 -0.66 12.17
N TYR A 300 7.37 -1.39 12.72
CA TYR A 300 6.36 -0.83 13.60
C TYR A 300 6.99 -0.18 14.86
N LEU A 301 7.88 -0.90 15.55
CA LEU A 301 8.54 -0.39 16.76
C LEU A 301 9.46 0.81 16.46
N LEU A 302 10.17 0.81 15.33
CA LEU A 302 10.99 1.95 14.89
C LEU A 302 10.14 3.21 14.69
N MET A 303 8.98 3.10 14.05
CA MET A 303 8.05 4.24 13.90
C MET A 303 7.58 4.77 15.26
N ARG A 304 7.24 3.85 16.18
CA ARG A 304 6.79 4.20 17.54
C ARG A 304 7.90 4.91 18.33
N GLU A 305 9.14 4.43 18.26
CA GLU A 305 10.30 5.03 18.93
C GLU A 305 10.70 6.38 18.34
N ALA A 306 10.51 6.57 17.03
CA ALA A 306 10.70 7.85 16.36
C ALA A 306 9.66 8.92 16.74
N GLY A 307 8.67 8.58 17.57
CA GLY A 307 7.65 9.50 18.07
C GLY A 307 6.38 9.55 17.22
N PHE A 308 6.25 8.69 16.20
CA PHE A 308 4.99 8.55 15.49
C PHE A 308 4.01 7.69 16.30
N LYS A 309 2.77 8.17 16.43
CA LYS A 309 1.71 7.48 17.17
C LYS A 309 0.90 6.60 16.24
N ASP A 310 0.85 5.29 16.49
CA ASP A 310 -0.18 4.43 15.89
C ASP A 310 -1.56 4.84 16.42
N VAL A 311 -2.48 5.07 15.49
CA VAL A 311 -3.85 5.53 15.76
C VAL A 311 -4.77 4.42 16.26
N GLY A 312 -4.36 3.16 16.13
CA GLY A 312 -5.12 1.98 16.53
C GLY A 312 -6.06 1.44 15.45
N PRO A 313 -7.00 0.54 15.79
CA PRO A 313 -7.22 -0.04 17.12
C PRO A 313 -5.98 -0.82 17.62
N ASN A 314 -5.90 -1.11 18.92
CA ASN A 314 -4.67 -1.62 19.57
C ASN A 314 -4.02 -2.76 18.77
N ALA A 315 -2.83 -2.49 18.23
CA ALA A 315 -2.06 -3.42 17.41
C ALA A 315 -1.60 -4.70 18.15
N LEU A 316 -1.57 -4.67 19.49
CA LEU A 316 -1.21 -5.84 20.31
C LEU A 316 -2.41 -6.74 20.64
N ASP A 317 -3.63 -6.29 20.36
CA ASP A 317 -4.82 -7.12 20.56
C ASP A 317 -5.07 -7.95 19.29
N PRO A 318 -5.00 -9.29 19.36
CA PRO A 318 -5.11 -10.15 18.18
C PRO A 318 -6.41 -9.99 17.40
N ILE A 319 -7.50 -9.51 18.02
CA ILE A 319 -8.75 -9.22 17.28
C ILE A 319 -8.55 -8.15 16.19
N ASN A 320 -7.50 -7.36 16.31
CA ASN A 320 -7.16 -6.28 15.41
C ASN A 320 -6.11 -6.65 14.36
N ASN A 321 -5.67 -7.91 14.28
CA ASN A 321 -4.79 -8.38 13.22
C ASN A 321 -5.40 -8.14 11.84
N THR A 322 -4.55 -7.89 10.84
CA THR A 322 -4.97 -7.47 9.50
C THR A 322 -4.60 -8.43 8.39
N TRP A 323 -3.68 -9.38 8.58
CA TRP A 323 -3.32 -10.35 7.53
C TRP A 323 -3.60 -11.80 7.93
N GLY A 324 -4.13 -12.59 6.99
CA GLY A 324 -4.47 -13.99 7.28
C GLY A 324 -5.28 -14.78 6.25
N MET A 325 -5.79 -14.17 5.18
CA MET A 325 -6.55 -14.97 4.19
C MET A 325 -5.64 -15.81 3.31
N ASN A 326 -6.21 -16.88 2.76
CA ASN A 326 -5.52 -17.70 1.78
C ASN A 326 -5.45 -17.00 0.41
N ALA A 327 -4.53 -17.43 -0.43
CA ALA A 327 -4.23 -16.78 -1.70
C ALA A 327 -5.41 -16.75 -2.70
N LEU A 328 -6.35 -17.70 -2.58
CA LEU A 328 -7.55 -17.79 -3.43
C LEU A 328 -8.74 -17.00 -2.87
N LEU A 329 -8.59 -16.34 -1.72
CA LEU A 329 -9.65 -15.61 -1.02
C LEU A 329 -10.91 -16.46 -0.80
N THR A 330 -10.73 -17.74 -0.50
CA THR A 330 -11.84 -18.68 -0.20
C THR A 330 -12.07 -18.85 1.30
N GLY A 331 -11.21 -18.25 2.12
CA GLY A 331 -11.23 -18.33 3.57
C GLY A 331 -9.88 -17.90 4.15
N PRO A 332 -9.76 -17.93 5.49
CA PRO A 332 -8.47 -17.82 6.14
C PRO A 332 -7.53 -18.96 5.72
N ASP A 333 -6.24 -18.67 5.68
CA ASP A 333 -5.22 -19.72 5.54
C ASP A 333 -5.35 -20.72 6.70
N PRO A 334 -5.31 -22.06 6.48
CA PRO A 334 -5.56 -23.03 7.53
C PRO A 334 -4.60 -22.95 8.72
N ASP A 335 -3.31 -22.68 8.47
CA ASP A 335 -2.30 -22.59 9.53
C ASP A 335 -2.46 -21.28 10.30
N ARG A 336 -2.72 -20.17 9.58
CA ARG A 336 -3.04 -18.88 10.21
C ARG A 336 -4.34 -18.92 10.98
N LEU A 337 -5.38 -19.58 10.48
CA LEU A 337 -6.66 -19.74 11.18
C LEU A 337 -6.46 -20.48 12.51
N LYS A 338 -5.76 -21.61 12.48
CA LYS A 338 -5.49 -22.41 13.67
C LYS A 338 -4.77 -21.58 14.73
N TYR A 339 -3.78 -20.78 14.32
CA TYR A 339 -3.04 -19.91 15.22
C TYR A 339 -3.87 -18.71 15.71
N ALA A 340 -4.56 -18.02 14.81
CA ALA A 340 -5.41 -16.87 15.11
C ALA A 340 -6.49 -17.22 16.15
N GLN A 341 -7.11 -18.40 16.05
CA GLN A 341 -8.10 -18.89 17.02
C GLN A 341 -7.53 -19.08 18.42
N GLN A 342 -6.26 -19.51 18.54
CA GLN A 342 -5.59 -19.64 19.84
C GLN A 342 -5.40 -18.28 20.52
N MET A 343 -5.29 -17.22 19.73
CA MET A 343 -5.14 -15.84 20.19
C MET A 343 -6.48 -15.09 20.32
N GLY A 344 -7.61 -15.75 20.05
CA GLY A 344 -8.95 -15.16 20.14
C GLY A 344 -9.43 -14.44 18.87
N ASN A 345 -8.68 -14.50 17.77
CA ASN A 345 -9.12 -14.01 16.46
C ASN A 345 -9.75 -15.16 15.64
N PHE A 346 -11.09 -15.24 15.66
CA PHE A 346 -11.83 -16.28 14.94
C PHE A 346 -12.03 -15.98 13.45
N ALA A 347 -11.69 -14.77 12.99
CA ALA A 347 -11.77 -14.41 11.58
C ALA A 347 -10.56 -14.94 10.77
N GLY A 348 -9.49 -15.35 11.46
CA GLY A 348 -8.33 -16.01 10.88
C GLY A 348 -7.16 -15.09 10.56
N TYR A 349 -7.15 -13.87 11.09
CA TYR A 349 -6.02 -12.95 10.97
C TYR A 349 -4.98 -13.23 12.04
N SER A 350 -3.78 -13.63 11.62
CA SER A 350 -2.69 -14.01 12.51
C SER A 350 -1.78 -12.86 12.89
N ASP A 351 -1.68 -11.83 12.03
CA ASP A 351 -0.67 -10.77 12.16
C ASP A 351 -1.25 -9.39 11.88
N ARG A 352 -0.77 -8.36 12.60
CA ARG A 352 -1.09 -6.96 12.38
C ARG A 352 0.02 -6.35 11.52
N LEU A 353 -0.28 -6.07 10.25
CA LEU A 353 0.72 -5.55 9.29
C LEU A 353 0.36 -4.15 8.77
N ASP A 354 -0.92 -3.80 8.82
CA ASP A 354 -1.44 -2.52 8.29
C ASP A 354 -1.61 -1.49 9.41
N TYR A 355 -1.09 -0.28 9.17
CA TYR A 355 -1.05 0.78 10.17
C TYR A 355 -1.37 2.15 9.60
N ILE A 356 -1.81 3.01 10.51
CA ILE A 356 -1.86 4.45 10.29
C ILE A 356 -1.10 5.09 11.45
N PHE A 357 0.00 5.77 11.13
CA PHE A 357 0.80 6.52 12.07
C PHE A 357 0.56 8.02 11.91
N VAL A 358 0.63 8.74 13.01
CA VAL A 358 0.42 10.19 13.01
C VAL A 358 1.48 10.92 13.81
N GLY A 359 1.80 12.15 13.40
CA GLY A 359 2.78 13.01 14.05
C GLY A 359 2.42 14.50 13.94
N ASN A 360 3.21 15.35 14.59
CA ASN A 360 3.13 16.81 14.45
C ASN A 360 1.73 17.42 14.68
N GLY A 361 1.05 17.03 15.76
CA GLY A 361 -0.23 17.62 16.17
C GLY A 361 -1.48 16.94 15.61
N VAL A 362 -1.35 15.83 14.90
CA VAL A 362 -2.50 15.00 14.52
C VAL A 362 -2.89 14.08 15.68
N LEU A 363 -4.18 14.07 16.03
CA LEU A 363 -4.71 13.30 17.16
C LEU A 363 -5.76 12.28 16.67
N PRO A 364 -5.64 10.98 17.02
CA PRO A 364 -6.67 10.00 16.71
C PRO A 364 -7.91 10.23 17.58
N ILE A 365 -9.09 10.15 16.97
CA ILE A 365 -10.38 10.22 17.66
C ILE A 365 -10.99 8.81 17.76
N ALA A 366 -11.04 8.09 16.65
CA ALA A 366 -11.57 6.75 16.57
C ALA A 366 -10.87 5.99 15.44
N SER A 367 -10.67 4.69 15.62
CA SER A 367 -10.03 3.82 14.63
C SER A 367 -10.69 2.45 14.67
N GLN A 368 -10.86 1.82 13.51
CA GLN A 368 -11.45 0.49 13.38
C GLN A 368 -10.87 -0.24 12.17
N LEU A 369 -11.00 -1.56 12.18
CA LEU A 369 -10.76 -2.36 10.99
C LEU A 369 -11.90 -2.25 9.99
N VAL A 370 -11.58 -2.46 8.71
CA VAL A 370 -12.56 -2.57 7.62
C VAL A 370 -12.25 -3.80 6.78
N GLY A 371 -13.29 -4.51 6.33
CA GLY A 371 -13.10 -5.76 5.60
C GLY A 371 -12.52 -6.90 6.45
N ALA A 372 -12.58 -6.84 7.79
CA ALA A 372 -12.03 -7.87 8.68
C ALA A 372 -13.01 -9.00 9.05
N LEU A 373 -14.27 -8.94 8.61
CA LEU A 373 -15.30 -9.91 9.00
C LEU A 373 -16.03 -10.47 7.77
N PRO A 374 -16.48 -11.74 7.81
CA PRO A 374 -17.31 -12.31 6.76
C PRO A 374 -18.60 -11.52 6.50
N PRO A 375 -19.05 -11.44 5.23
CA PRO A 375 -18.43 -12.00 4.03
C PRO A 375 -17.35 -11.10 3.40
N ASN A 376 -17.06 -9.94 4.01
CA ASN A 376 -16.20 -8.90 3.41
C ASN A 376 -14.70 -9.19 3.59
N ASN A 377 -14.32 -10.11 4.46
CA ASN A 377 -12.94 -10.57 4.65
C ASN A 377 -12.34 -11.31 3.46
N LEU A 378 -13.08 -11.52 2.38
CA LEU A 378 -12.61 -12.21 1.17
C LEU A 378 -12.41 -11.25 -0.02
N ASN A 379 -12.40 -9.93 0.23
CA ASN A 379 -12.20 -8.93 -0.83
C ASN A 379 -10.71 -8.61 -1.08
N SER A 380 -9.87 -8.90 -0.10
CA SER A 380 -8.41 -8.83 -0.09
C SER A 380 -7.94 -9.78 1.02
N ASP A 381 -6.70 -10.24 0.96
CA ASP A 381 -6.10 -11.06 2.02
C ASP A 381 -5.72 -10.28 3.28
N HIS A 382 -5.74 -8.96 3.15
CA HIS A 382 -5.69 -8.00 4.25
C HIS A 382 -7.07 -7.48 4.64
N ALA A 383 -7.25 -7.16 5.92
CA ALA A 383 -8.19 -6.15 6.38
C ALA A 383 -7.56 -4.75 6.24
N GLY A 384 -8.38 -3.72 6.03
CA GLY A 384 -7.92 -2.32 6.08
C GLY A 384 -8.06 -1.70 7.47
N VAL A 385 -7.49 -0.51 7.63
CA VAL A 385 -7.68 0.34 8.81
C VAL A 385 -8.29 1.67 8.38
N VAL A 386 -9.30 2.15 9.11
CA VAL A 386 -9.86 3.49 8.94
C VAL A 386 -9.88 4.25 10.27
N SER A 387 -9.50 5.53 10.21
CA SER A 387 -9.38 6.37 11.40
C SER A 387 -9.91 7.77 11.17
N LEU A 388 -10.70 8.24 12.12
CA LEU A 388 -11.08 9.65 12.26
C LEU A 388 -10.00 10.38 13.06
N LEU A 389 -9.46 11.44 12.47
CA LEU A 389 -8.36 12.23 13.01
C LEU A 389 -8.79 13.66 13.24
N ARG A 390 -8.18 14.31 14.23
CA ARG A 390 -8.25 15.76 14.48
C ARG A 390 -6.90 16.40 14.19
N ILE A 391 -6.90 17.50 13.46
CA ILE A 391 -5.70 18.30 13.18
C ILE A 391 -5.58 19.39 14.24
N ASN A 392 -4.75 19.15 15.25
CA ASN A 392 -4.46 20.09 16.33
C ASN A 392 -3.08 20.74 16.10
N SER A 393 -3.02 21.65 15.12
CA SER A 393 -1.79 22.35 14.76
C SER A 393 -2.09 23.73 14.18
N ASP A 394 -1.35 24.73 14.67
CA ASP A 394 -1.39 26.12 14.19
C ASP A 394 -0.36 26.39 13.08
N VAL A 395 0.36 25.36 12.61
CA VAL A 395 1.32 25.49 11.50
C VAL A 395 0.56 25.86 10.23
N THR A 396 0.86 27.02 9.65
CA THR A 396 0.28 27.48 8.38
C THR A 396 1.24 27.33 7.20
N GLU A 397 2.52 27.12 7.47
CA GLU A 397 3.57 27.00 6.46
C GLU A 397 3.77 25.54 6.06
N ARG A 398 3.85 25.32 4.74
CA ARG A 398 4.17 24.02 4.18
C ARG A 398 5.66 23.72 4.40
N SER A 399 5.97 22.52 4.91
CA SER A 399 7.35 22.03 4.99
C SER A 399 7.90 21.75 3.59
N ALA A 400 9.23 21.73 3.44
CA ALA A 400 9.86 21.35 2.18
C ALA A 400 9.43 19.94 1.71
N ASP A 401 9.56 19.70 0.41
CA ASP A 401 9.37 18.39 -0.22
C ASP A 401 10.28 17.36 0.45
N LEU A 402 9.84 16.09 0.45
CA LEU A 402 10.67 15.01 0.94
C LEU A 402 11.84 14.76 -0.03
N PRO A 403 12.99 14.25 0.45
CA PRO A 403 14.14 13.98 -0.40
C PRO A 403 13.77 13.09 -1.59
N GLU A 404 14.30 13.44 -2.76
CA GLU A 404 14.29 12.55 -3.92
C GLU A 404 15.42 11.53 -3.78
N HIS A 405 15.10 10.26 -4.00
CA HIS A 405 16.06 9.16 -4.04
C HIS A 405 16.12 8.58 -5.46
N ALA A 406 17.11 7.73 -5.73
CA ALA A 406 17.28 7.18 -7.07
C ALA A 406 16.07 6.28 -7.44
N PRO A 407 15.36 6.57 -8.55
CA PRO A 407 14.16 5.83 -8.89
C PRO A 407 14.47 4.40 -9.31
N PHE A 408 13.43 3.57 -9.26
CA PHE A 408 13.43 2.22 -9.82
C PHE A 408 14.13 2.19 -11.19
N PRO A 409 15.27 1.47 -11.34
CA PRO A 409 15.94 1.37 -12.62
C PRO A 409 15.11 0.50 -13.55
N ILE A 410 14.28 1.13 -14.37
CA ILE A 410 13.51 0.49 -15.46
C ILE A 410 14.45 -0.25 -16.46
N SER A 411 15.77 -0.06 -16.35
CA SER A 411 16.75 -0.49 -17.33
C SER A 411 17.08 -1.98 -17.36
N PHE A 412 16.87 -2.78 -16.31
CA PHE A 412 17.35 -4.19 -16.33
C PHE A 412 16.69 -5.03 -17.45
N TRP A 413 15.37 -5.02 -17.57
CA TRP A 413 14.66 -5.72 -18.66
C TRP A 413 14.94 -5.11 -20.03
N GLN A 414 15.26 -3.81 -20.10
CA GLN A 414 15.71 -3.18 -21.34
C GLN A 414 17.06 -3.76 -21.78
N TRP A 415 18.01 -3.96 -20.85
CA TRP A 415 19.31 -4.57 -21.12
C TRP A 415 19.22 -6.06 -21.44
N VAL A 416 18.35 -6.82 -20.78
CA VAL A 416 18.07 -8.22 -21.16
C VAL A 416 17.45 -8.29 -22.55
N GLY A 417 16.51 -7.40 -22.87
CA GLY A 417 15.93 -7.28 -24.21
C GLY A 417 16.98 -6.94 -25.27
N ILE A 418 17.89 -6.01 -24.98
CA ILE A 418 19.02 -5.66 -25.84
C ILE A 418 19.97 -6.85 -26.00
N GLY A 419 20.32 -7.54 -24.91
CA GLY A 419 21.19 -8.71 -24.93
C GLY A 419 20.63 -9.85 -25.77
N LEU A 420 19.34 -10.17 -25.61
CA LEU A 420 18.64 -11.15 -26.45
C LEU A 420 18.56 -10.70 -27.91
N ALA A 421 18.29 -9.42 -28.18
CA ALA A 421 18.27 -8.88 -29.54
C ALA A 421 19.64 -9.01 -30.21
N VAL A 422 20.72 -8.66 -29.52
CA VAL A 422 22.10 -8.81 -30.01
C VAL A 422 22.44 -10.28 -30.26
N LEU A 423 22.03 -11.18 -29.37
CA LEU A 423 22.28 -12.62 -29.50
C LEU A 423 21.52 -13.21 -30.70
N ILE A 424 20.26 -12.82 -30.90
CA ILE A 424 19.44 -13.20 -32.07
C ILE A 424 20.04 -12.65 -33.36
N ILE A 425 20.44 -11.37 -33.39
CA ILE A 425 21.13 -10.76 -34.55
C ILE A 425 22.42 -11.53 -34.86
N GLY A 426 23.22 -11.87 -33.83
CA GLY A 426 24.44 -12.66 -33.97
C GLY A 426 24.19 -14.05 -34.58
N ILE A 427 23.12 -14.73 -34.18
CA ILE A 427 22.73 -16.03 -34.76
C ILE A 427 22.28 -15.88 -36.22
N ILE A 428 21.51 -14.85 -36.56
CA ILE A 428 21.02 -14.59 -37.92
C ILE A 428 22.18 -14.25 -38.86
N VAL A 429 23.08 -13.35 -38.45
CA VAL A 429 24.27 -12.98 -39.21
C VAL A 429 25.15 -14.22 -39.44
N ARG A 430 25.41 -15.02 -38.41
CA ARG A 430 26.23 -16.25 -38.55
C ARG A 430 25.61 -17.29 -39.49
N LYS A 431 24.28 -17.38 -39.57
CA LYS A 431 23.58 -18.26 -40.52
C LYS A 431 23.51 -17.72 -41.96
N ARG A 432 23.69 -16.41 -42.16
CA ARG A 432 23.62 -15.75 -43.48
C ARG A 432 24.97 -15.66 -44.18
N PHE A 433 26.07 -15.81 -43.44
CA PHE A 433 27.45 -15.78 -43.92
C PHE A 433 28.19 -17.13 -43.77
N ARG A 434 27.43 -18.21 -43.57
CA ARG A 434 27.81 -19.59 -43.86
C ARG A 434 26.95 -20.06 -45.03
#